data_AF-A0A7S2YMZ8-F1
#
_entry.id   AF-A0A7S2YMZ8-F1
#
_cell.length_a   1.000
_cell.length_b   1.000
_cell.length_c   1.000
_cell.angle_alpha   90.00
_cell.angle_beta   90.00
_cell.angle_gamma   90.00
#
_symmetry.space_group_name_H-M   'P 1'
#
loop_
_entity.id
_entity.type
_entity.pdbx_description
1 polymer ?
#
loop_
_entity_poly.entity_id
_entity_poly.type
_entity_poly.pdbx_seq_one_letter_code
_entity_poly.pdbx_strand_id
1 'polypeptide(L)'
;MDSSVHPGILAAAQITAAYSTLYSMTFVNILICKKYYAKQARARGQDFDRYTSLDMRPADRLQANFMEWTPAFLGPLWSLALTHQLDAGACIMAWTYLGLRTLYFGLVLNYGVHPTGMNRPLWAATFPGYACLTYLQIQALRLLWA
;
A
#
# COMPACT_ATOMS: atom_id res chain seq x y z
N MET A 1 -31.61 17.97 12.50
CA MET A 1 -30.20 17.94 12.05
C MET A 1 -29.97 16.55 11.50
N ASP A 2 -30.08 16.38 10.19
CA ASP A 2 -29.72 15.10 9.56
C ASP A 2 -28.20 14.98 9.64
N SER A 3 -27.72 14.21 10.62
CA SER A 3 -26.32 13.88 10.83
C SER A 3 -25.85 12.77 9.89
N SER A 4 -26.36 12.73 8.66
CA SER A 4 -25.96 11.74 7.66
C SER A 4 -24.60 12.15 7.11
N VAL A 5 -23.56 11.39 7.48
CA VAL A 5 -22.22 11.53 6.91
C VAL A 5 -22.30 11.50 5.39
N HIS A 6 -21.68 12.47 4.71
CA HIS A 6 -21.67 12.50 3.25
C HIS A 6 -21.12 11.17 2.70
N PRO A 7 -21.76 10.54 1.70
CA PRO A 7 -21.40 9.20 1.23
C PRO A 7 -19.93 9.10 0.80
N GLY A 8 -19.38 10.15 0.17
CA GLY A 8 -17.97 10.21 -0.20
C GLY A 8 -17.00 10.19 0.99
N ILE A 9 -17.38 10.83 2.12
CA ILE A 9 -16.56 10.82 3.35
C ILE A 9 -16.58 9.42 3.97
N LEU A 10 -17.75 8.78 4.03
CA LEU A 10 -17.88 7.42 4.52
C LEU A 10 -17.06 6.44 3.67
N ALA A 11 -17.12 6.55 2.34
CA ALA A 11 -16.35 5.72 1.43
C ALA A 11 -14.83 5.91 1.62
N ALA A 12 -14.34 7.15 1.70
CA ALA A 12 -12.94 7.44 1.96
C ALA A 12 -12.47 6.88 3.31
N ALA A 13 -13.30 6.96 4.36
CA ALA A 13 -13.01 6.38 5.66
C ALA A 13 -12.90 4.84 5.60
N GLN A 14 -13.82 4.18 4.91
CA GLN A 14 -13.79 2.72 4.71
C GLN A 14 -12.53 2.27 3.96
N ILE A 15 -12.20 2.95 2.86
CA ILE A 15 -11.00 2.67 2.06
C ILE A 15 -9.75 2.89 2.91
N THR A 16 -9.71 3.98 3.68
CA THR A 16 -8.57 4.30 4.56
C THR A 16 -8.42 3.22 5.64
N ALA A 17 -9.50 2.80 6.30
CA ALA A 17 -9.45 1.75 7.31
C ALA A 17 -8.94 0.41 6.72
N ALA A 18 -9.41 0.05 5.54
CA ALA A 18 -8.95 -1.14 4.83
C ALA A 18 -7.47 -1.03 4.41
N TYR A 19 -7.04 0.13 3.90
CA TYR A 19 -5.64 0.42 3.58
C TYR A 19 -4.74 0.37 4.81
N SER A 20 -5.15 0.98 5.92
CA SER A 20 -4.42 0.95 7.20
C SER A 20 -4.30 -0.46 7.77
N THR A 21 -5.34 -1.29 7.59
CA THR A 21 -5.30 -2.71 7.97
C THR A 21 -4.24 -3.45 7.15
N LEU A 22 -4.26 -3.29 5.83
CA LEU A 22 -3.27 -3.89 4.94
C LEU A 22 -1.85 -3.38 5.23
N TYR A 23 -1.69 -2.09 5.51
CA TYR A 23 -0.41 -1.52 5.92
C TYR A 23 0.07 -2.12 7.25
N SER A 24 -0.83 -2.29 8.22
CA SER A 24 -0.52 -2.93 9.52
C SER A 24 -0.02 -4.37 9.34
N MET A 25 -0.55 -5.11 8.36
CA MET A 25 -0.07 -6.45 8.02
C MET A 25 1.40 -6.46 7.57
N THR A 26 1.92 -5.36 6.99
CA THR A 26 3.35 -5.28 6.63
C THR A 26 4.26 -5.28 7.86
N PHE A 27 3.82 -4.67 8.97
CA PHE A 27 4.56 -4.71 10.24
C PHE A 27 4.53 -6.11 10.85
N VAL A 28 3.36 -6.76 10.82
CA VAL A 28 3.23 -8.16 11.26
C VAL A 28 4.16 -9.06 10.44
N ASN A 29 4.22 -8.87 9.12
CA ASN A 29 5.13 -9.59 8.25
C ASN A 29 6.61 -9.36 8.64
N ILE A 30 7.02 -8.12 8.90
CA ILE A 30 8.39 -7.82 9.38
C ILE A 30 8.69 -8.55 10.69
N LEU A 31 7.76 -8.57 11.64
CA LEU A 31 7.95 -9.24 12.93
C LEU A 31 8.07 -10.76 12.76
N ILE A 32 7.25 -11.36 11.90
CA ILE A 32 7.30 -12.79 11.56
C ILE A 32 8.65 -13.13 10.92
N CYS A 33 9.06 -12.40 9.89
CA CYS A 33 10.34 -12.58 9.22
C CYS A 33 11.51 -12.43 10.20
N LYS A 34 11.51 -11.38 11.02
CA LYS A 34 12.54 -11.15 12.04
C LYS A 34 12.66 -12.34 13.00
N LYS A 35 11.53 -12.84 13.52
CA LYS A 35 11.51 -13.99 14.44
C LYS A 35 12.01 -15.26 13.75
N TYR A 36 11.59 -15.47 12.50
CA TYR A 36 11.98 -16.63 11.70
C TYR A 36 13.48 -16.65 11.42
N TYR A 37 14.04 -15.56 10.91
CA TYR A 37 15.47 -15.48 10.57
C TYR A 37 16.36 -15.42 11.82
N ALA A 38 15.91 -14.79 12.91
CA ALA A 38 16.61 -14.86 14.19
C ALA A 38 16.72 -16.30 14.73
N LYS A 39 15.65 -17.09 14.59
CA LYS A 39 15.68 -18.52 14.95
C LYS A 39 16.66 -19.29 14.07
N GLN A 40 16.71 -19.02 12.76
CA GLN A 40 17.66 -19.66 11.85
C GLN A 40 19.11 -19.30 12.14
N ALA A 41 19.40 -18.02 12.38
CA ALA A 41 20.75 -17.57 12.71
C ALA A 41 21.25 -18.22 14.01
N ARG A 42 20.40 -18.25 15.05
CA ARG A 42 20.72 -18.91 16.32
C ARG A 42 20.99 -20.41 16.15
N ALA A 43 20.23 -21.09 15.28
CA ALA A 43 20.47 -22.50 14.96
C ALA A 43 21.82 -22.74 14.25
N ARG A 44 22.37 -21.72 13.61
CA ARG A 44 23.70 -21.72 12.97
C ARG A 44 24.81 -21.15 13.87
N GLY A 45 24.50 -20.79 15.12
CA GLY A 45 25.46 -20.16 16.04
C GLY A 45 25.85 -18.73 15.64
N GLN A 46 25.03 -18.06 14.84
CA GLN A 46 25.25 -16.69 14.36
C GLN A 46 24.24 -15.74 15.00
N ASP A 47 24.64 -14.49 15.20
CA ASP A 47 23.72 -13.42 15.59
C ASP A 47 22.95 -12.91 14.36
N PHE A 48 21.67 -12.61 14.57
CA PHE A 48 20.82 -12.05 13.53
C PHE A 48 20.87 -10.52 13.56
N ASP A 49 21.38 -9.95 12.48
CA ASP A 49 21.30 -8.51 12.21
C ASP A 49 20.37 -8.25 11.01
N ARG A 50 19.28 -7.53 11.27
CA ARG A 50 18.29 -7.17 10.25
C ARG A 50 18.90 -6.33 9.13
N TYR A 51 19.79 -5.39 9.46
CA TYR A 51 20.23 -4.36 8.52
C TYR A 51 21.25 -4.89 7.50
N THR A 52 21.91 -5.98 7.83
CA THR A 52 22.85 -6.69 6.95
C THR A 52 22.24 -7.92 6.28
N SER A 53 21.11 -8.42 6.79
CA SER A 53 20.43 -9.60 6.27
C SER A 53 19.69 -9.35 4.95
N LEU A 54 20.17 -9.98 3.87
CA LEU A 54 19.49 -9.99 2.56
C LEU A 54 18.09 -10.60 2.62
N ASP A 55 17.86 -11.52 3.55
CA ASP A 55 16.59 -12.23 3.72
C ASP A 55 15.44 -11.32 4.17
N MET A 56 15.75 -10.18 4.80
CA MET A 56 14.74 -9.20 5.24
C MET A 56 14.31 -8.25 4.12
N ARG A 57 15.05 -8.19 3.01
CA ARG A 57 14.83 -7.24 1.94
C ARG A 57 13.40 -7.26 1.37
N PRO A 58 12.75 -8.42 1.12
CA PRO A 58 11.37 -8.41 0.64
C PRO A 58 10.39 -7.79 1.64
N ALA A 59 10.51 -8.11 2.93
CA ALA A 59 9.65 -7.58 3.97
C ALA A 59 9.85 -6.06 4.16
N ASP A 60 11.10 -5.60 4.15
CA ASP A 60 11.41 -4.17 4.26
C ASP A 60 10.95 -3.39 3.03
N ARG A 61 11.14 -3.94 1.83
CA ARG A 61 10.65 -3.33 0.58
C ARG A 61 9.14 -3.26 0.51
N LEU A 62 8.45 -4.28 0.99
CA LEU A 62 6.99 -4.30 1.07
C LEU A 62 6.48 -3.15 1.94
N GLN A 63 7.01 -3.01 3.16
CA GLN A 63 6.63 -1.92 4.06
C GLN A 63 6.98 -0.54 3.49
N ALA A 64 8.20 -0.38 2.99
CA ALA A 64 8.66 0.88 2.40
C ALA A 64 7.79 1.31 1.22
N ASN A 65 7.42 0.37 0.35
CA ASN A 65 6.57 0.67 -0.80
C ASN A 65 5.18 1.16 -0.35
N PHE A 66 4.54 0.56 0.66
CA PHE A 66 3.29 1.08 1.18
C PHE A 66 3.46 2.51 1.74
N MET A 67 4.51 2.75 2.52
CA MET A 67 4.79 4.06 3.10
C MET A 67 5.02 5.14 2.03
N GLU A 68 5.83 4.86 1.00
CA GLU A 68 6.13 5.78 -0.11
C GLU A 68 4.87 6.24 -0.85
N TRP A 69 3.93 5.32 -1.08
CA TRP A 69 2.72 5.61 -1.85
C TRP A 69 1.53 6.06 -1.01
N THR A 70 1.65 6.07 0.32
CA THR A 70 0.57 6.48 1.22
C THR A 70 0.13 7.93 0.96
N PRO A 71 1.02 8.94 0.89
CA PRO A 71 0.60 10.32 0.63
C PRO A 71 0.00 10.50 -0.76
N ALA A 72 0.57 9.82 -1.76
CA ALA A 72 0.12 9.89 -3.15
C ALA A 72 -1.28 9.27 -3.35
N PHE A 73 -1.70 8.37 -2.46
CA PHE A 73 -3.01 7.74 -2.48
C PHE A 73 -4.02 8.46 -1.59
N LEU A 74 -3.72 8.58 -0.29
CA LEU A 74 -4.65 9.11 0.70
C LEU A 74 -4.85 10.62 0.53
N GLY A 75 -3.84 11.36 0.06
CA GLY A 75 -3.96 12.80 -0.20
C GLY A 75 -5.10 13.10 -1.19
N PRO A 76 -5.01 12.63 -2.46
CA PRO A 76 -6.08 12.83 -3.44
C PRO A 76 -7.44 12.26 -3.02
N LEU A 77 -7.47 11.08 -2.40
CA LEU A 77 -8.70 10.46 -1.91
C LEU A 77 -9.45 11.37 -0.93
N TRP A 78 -8.74 11.88 0.08
CA TRP A 78 -9.33 12.75 1.09
C TRP A 78 -9.62 14.15 0.55
N SER A 79 -8.81 14.69 -0.35
CA SER A 79 -9.13 15.95 -1.04
C SER A 79 -10.48 15.85 -1.75
N LEU A 80 -10.68 14.80 -2.56
CA LEU A 80 -11.95 14.56 -3.26
C LEU A 80 -13.12 14.34 -2.29
N ALA A 81 -12.90 13.59 -1.20
CA ALA A 81 -13.95 13.30 -0.23
C ALA A 81 -14.41 14.55 0.54
N LEU A 82 -13.47 15.38 0.99
CA LEU A 82 -13.73 16.59 1.78
C LEU A 82 -14.35 17.71 0.95
N THR A 83 -14.05 17.77 -0.35
CA THR A 83 -14.71 18.70 -1.27
C THR A 83 -16.01 18.15 -1.86
N HIS A 84 -16.48 16.99 -1.39
CA HIS A 84 -17.68 16.31 -1.88
C HIS A 84 -17.63 15.92 -3.37
N GLN A 85 -16.43 15.77 -3.94
CA GLN A 85 -16.19 15.41 -5.34
C GLN A 85 -15.66 13.99 -5.53
N LEU A 86 -15.72 13.16 -4.49
CA LEU A 86 -15.46 11.73 -4.62
C LEU A 86 -16.66 11.05 -5.28
N ASP A 87 -16.65 11.03 -6.61
CA ASP A 87 -17.66 10.35 -7.42
C ASP A 87 -17.48 8.83 -7.42
N ALA A 88 -18.42 8.13 -8.07
CA ALA A 88 -18.38 6.68 -8.18
C ALA A 88 -17.11 6.17 -8.91
N GLY A 89 -16.63 6.90 -9.92
CA GLY A 89 -15.44 6.52 -10.69
C GLY A 89 -14.18 6.58 -9.83
N ALA A 90 -13.96 7.67 -9.12
CA ALA A 90 -12.86 7.83 -8.17
C ALA A 90 -12.94 6.83 -7.02
N CYS A 91 -14.13 6.54 -6.51
CA CYS A 91 -14.33 5.51 -5.50
C CYS A 91 -13.93 4.11 -6.01
N ILE A 92 -14.35 3.73 -7.22
CA ILE A 92 -13.96 2.46 -7.87
C ILE A 92 -12.45 2.40 -8.08
N MET A 93 -11.82 3.48 -8.54
CA MET A 93 -10.37 3.54 -8.74
C MET A 93 -9.60 3.40 -7.42
N ALA A 94 -10.11 3.98 -6.33
CA ALA A 94 -9.50 3.85 -5.03
C ALA A 94 -9.58 2.41 -4.47
N TRP A 95 -10.73 1.74 -4.60
CA TRP A 95 -10.85 0.33 -4.26
C TRP A 95 -10.01 -0.58 -5.15
N THR A 96 -9.94 -0.28 -6.45
CA THR A 96 -9.07 -1.00 -7.40
C THR A 96 -7.61 -0.88 -6.99
N TYR A 97 -7.15 0.32 -6.67
CA TYR A 97 -5.79 0.55 -6.16
C TYR A 97 -5.52 -0.28 -4.90
N LEU A 98 -6.45 -0.29 -3.94
CA LEU A 98 -6.29 -1.11 -2.74
C LEU A 98 -6.23 -2.61 -3.07
N GLY A 99 -7.07 -3.11 -3.97
CA GLY A 99 -7.02 -4.49 -4.44
C GLY A 99 -5.68 -4.86 -5.08
N LEU A 100 -5.13 -3.95 -5.90
CA LEU A 100 -3.80 -4.10 -6.50
C LEU A 100 -2.69 -4.07 -5.43
N ARG A 101 -2.84 -3.33 -4.34
CA ARG A 101 -1.92 -3.36 -3.19
C ARG A 101 -1.97 -4.68 -2.44
N THR A 102 -3.15 -5.27 -2.29
CA THR A 102 -3.30 -6.63 -1.74
C THR A 102 -2.62 -7.66 -2.65
N LEU A 103 -2.82 -7.55 -3.97
CA LEU A 103 -2.12 -8.39 -4.94
C LEU A 103 -0.60 -8.21 -4.83
N TYR A 104 -0.10 -6.97 -4.80
CA TYR A 104 1.32 -6.67 -4.64
C TYR A 104 1.91 -7.31 -3.37
N PHE A 105 1.20 -7.22 -2.25
CA PHE A 105 1.58 -7.87 -0.99
C PHE A 105 1.75 -9.38 -1.20
N GLY A 106 0.76 -10.04 -1.80
CA GLY A 106 0.83 -11.46 -2.11
C GLY A 106 1.99 -11.81 -3.04
N LEU A 107 2.22 -11.02 -4.10
CA LEU A 107 3.31 -11.27 -5.04
C LEU A 107 4.69 -11.12 -4.39
N VAL A 108 4.90 -10.14 -3.50
CA VAL A 108 6.16 -9.99 -2.77
C VAL A 108 6.43 -11.19 -1.86
N LEU A 109 5.38 -11.72 -1.19
CA LEU A 109 5.55 -12.90 -0.33
C LEU A 109 5.87 -14.17 -1.12
N ASN A 110 5.33 -14.32 -2.34
CA ASN A 110 5.54 -15.53 -3.15
C ASN A 110 6.81 -15.49 -4.01
N TYR A 111 7.16 -14.32 -4.55
CA TYR A 111 8.25 -14.18 -5.52
C TYR A 111 9.44 -13.39 -4.99
N GLY A 112 9.34 -12.78 -3.81
CA GLY A 112 10.37 -11.94 -3.24
C GLY A 112 10.58 -10.64 -4.00
N VAL A 113 11.74 -10.01 -3.76
CA VAL A 113 12.15 -8.77 -4.44
C VAL A 113 13.59 -8.94 -4.93
N HIS A 114 13.76 -8.94 -6.25
CA HIS A 114 15.05 -9.08 -6.90
C HIS A 114 15.96 -7.86 -6.61
N PRO A 115 17.26 -8.07 -6.35
CA PRO A 115 18.22 -6.98 -6.06
C PRO A 115 18.31 -5.90 -7.14
N THR A 116 18.14 -6.29 -8.41
CA THR A 116 18.23 -5.38 -9.56
C THR A 116 16.98 -4.52 -9.76
N GLY A 117 15.93 -4.69 -8.94
CA GLY A 117 14.66 -3.99 -9.08
C GLY A 117 13.76 -4.51 -10.21
N MET A 118 14.28 -5.33 -11.13
CA MET A 118 13.53 -5.88 -12.25
C MET A 118 12.66 -7.08 -11.84
N ASN A 119 11.54 -6.77 -11.19
CA ASN A 119 10.57 -7.76 -10.71
C ASN A 119 9.35 -7.83 -11.62
N ARG A 120 9.47 -8.54 -12.74
CA ARG A 120 8.37 -8.72 -13.71
C ARG A 120 7.04 -9.16 -13.09
N PRO A 121 7.00 -10.09 -12.11
CA PRO A 121 5.73 -10.46 -11.49
C PRO A 121 5.05 -9.28 -10.79
N LEU A 122 5.81 -8.40 -10.13
CA LEU A 122 5.28 -7.25 -9.40
C LEU A 122 4.65 -6.20 -10.33
N TRP A 123 5.07 -6.15 -11.60
CA TRP A 123 4.56 -5.20 -12.59
C TRP A 123 3.05 -5.33 -12.82
N ALA A 124 2.50 -6.54 -12.66
CA ALA A 124 1.07 -6.80 -12.79
C ALA A 124 0.22 -6.02 -11.78
N ALA A 125 0.77 -5.73 -10.60
CA ALA A 125 0.12 -4.89 -9.60
C ALA A 125 0.54 -3.42 -9.71
N THR A 126 1.83 -3.18 -9.98
CA THR A 126 2.43 -1.84 -9.93
C THR A 126 1.90 -0.91 -11.03
N PHE A 127 1.94 -1.32 -12.30
CA PHE A 127 1.57 -0.41 -13.40
C PHE A 127 0.07 -0.06 -13.42
N PRO A 128 -0.85 -1.03 -13.24
CA PRO A 128 -2.26 -0.68 -13.06
C PRO A 128 -2.48 0.19 -11.81
N GLY A 129 -1.69 -0.01 -10.76
CA GLY A 129 -1.73 0.82 -9.56
C GLY A 129 -1.36 2.27 -9.85
N TYR A 130 -0.35 2.50 -10.69
CA TYR A 130 0.01 3.85 -11.15
C TYR A 130 -1.11 4.49 -11.96
N ALA A 131 -1.80 3.74 -12.82
CA ALA A 131 -2.96 4.28 -13.54
C ALA A 131 -4.06 4.75 -12.58
N CYS A 132 -4.36 3.98 -11.53
CA CYS A 132 -5.34 4.36 -10.51
C CYS A 132 -4.91 5.63 -9.76
N LEU A 133 -3.63 5.72 -9.35
CA LEU A 133 -3.10 6.88 -8.65
C LEU A 133 -3.14 8.14 -9.52
N THR A 134 -2.68 8.04 -10.76
CA THR A 134 -2.69 9.15 -11.71
C THR A 134 -4.11 9.65 -11.94
N TYR A 135 -5.09 8.74 -12.06
CA TYR A 135 -6.49 9.12 -12.18
C TYR A 135 -6.96 9.93 -10.96
N LEU A 136 -6.74 9.43 -9.73
CA LEU A 136 -7.14 10.13 -8.50
C LEU A 136 -6.45 11.49 -8.38
N GLN A 137 -5.16 11.56 -8.69
CA GLN A 137 -4.39 12.80 -8.66
C GLN A 137 -4.93 13.83 -9.67
N ILE A 138 -5.22 13.43 -10.90
CA ILE A 138 -5.79 14.32 -11.91
C ILE A 138 -7.13 14.87 -11.43
N GLN A 139 -8.01 14.02 -10.89
CA GLN A 139 -9.29 14.48 -10.37
C GLN A 139 -9.12 15.45 -9.20
N ALA A 140 -8.24 15.16 -8.26
CA ALA A 140 -7.97 16.04 -7.13
C ALA A 140 -7.33 17.38 -7.57
N LEU A 141 -6.43 17.37 -8.56
CA LEU A 141 -5.80 18.58 -9.08
C LEU A 141 -6.78 19.47 -9.85
N ARG A 142 -7.76 18.88 -10.54
CA ARG A 142 -8.84 19.64 -11.19
C ARG A 142 -9.62 20.50 -10.20
N LEU A 143 -9.73 20.09 -8.94
CA LEU A 143 -10.37 20.89 -7.89
C LEU A 143 -9.64 22.18 -7.57
N LEU A 144 -8.30 22.19 -7.71
CA LEU A 144 -7.51 23.37 -7.38
C LEU A 144 -7.67 24.45 -8.45
N TRP A 145 -7.80 24.04 -9.72
CA TRP A 145 -7.84 24.93 -10.88
C TRP A 145 -9.21 25.05 -11.56
N ALA A 146 -10.28 24.61 -10.89
CA ALA A 146 -11.66 24.83 -11.29
C ALA A 146 -12.26 25.99 -10.48
#